data_AF-A0A6G3WP98-F1
#
_entry.id   AF-A0A6G3WP98-F1
#
_cell.length_a   1.000
_cell.length_b   1.000
_cell.length_c   1.000
_cell.angle_alpha   90.00
_cell.angle_beta   90.00
_cell.angle_gamma   90.00
#
_symmetry.space_group_name_H-M   'P 1'
#
loop_
_entity.id
_entity.type
_entity.pdbx_description
1 polymer ?
#
loop_
_entity_poly.entity_id
_entity_poly.type
_entity_poly.pdbx_seq_one_letter_code
_entity_poly.pdbx_strand_id
1 'polypeptide(L)'
;MTSSRLETPTHTTGAHRAHRRAPHAPARRPPVRYEPYLDGLFTYCLSVLCDHEAATEALGAVLSIADRQDARGPTAEEERKSWLYALARWVCLRTLTERGRGRQAHRRPPGTVKPPRTAKAS
;
A
#
# COMPACT_ATOMS: atom_id res chain seq x y z
N MET A 1 3.43 -47.82 46.17
CA MET A 1 2.81 -46.49 46.34
C MET A 1 3.36 -45.60 45.22
N THR A 2 2.84 -45.68 43.99
CA THR A 2 1.71 -44.92 43.39
C THR A 2 1.86 -43.40 43.46
N SER A 3 2.03 -42.79 42.28
CA SER A 3 1.42 -41.53 41.79
C SER A 3 2.09 -41.20 40.45
N SER A 4 1.60 -41.62 39.29
CA SER A 4 0.48 -41.06 38.51
C SER A 4 -0.27 -39.84 39.09
N ARG A 5 -0.06 -38.66 38.50
CA ARG A 5 -1.13 -37.80 37.95
C ARG A 5 -0.57 -36.63 37.14
N LEU A 6 -1.02 -36.54 35.89
CA LEU A 6 -1.15 -35.27 35.18
C LEU A 6 -2.14 -34.39 35.95
N GLU A 7 -1.82 -33.11 36.16
CA GLU A 7 -2.85 -32.08 36.33
C GLU A 7 -2.30 -30.70 35.94
N THR A 8 -2.86 -30.22 34.82
CA THR A 8 -2.85 -28.84 34.32
C THR A 8 -3.68 -27.92 35.22
N PRO A 9 -3.26 -26.67 35.44
CA PRO A 9 -4.16 -25.55 35.62
C PRO A 9 -4.32 -24.79 34.29
N THR A 10 -5.47 -24.96 33.67
CA THR A 10 -6.03 -24.04 32.68
C THR A 10 -6.83 -22.98 33.43
N HIS A 11 -6.44 -21.71 33.36
CA HIS A 11 -7.38 -20.57 33.41
C HIS A 11 -6.65 -19.32 32.89
N THR A 12 -6.92 -18.82 31.69
CA THR A 12 -8.12 -18.06 31.24
C THR A 12 -7.86 -16.55 31.29
N THR A 13 -7.84 -15.97 30.09
CA THR A 13 -8.35 -14.64 29.72
C THR A 13 -7.66 -13.40 30.29
N GLY A 14 -7.10 -12.60 29.36
CA GLY A 14 -6.75 -11.21 29.63
C GLY A 14 -6.06 -10.58 28.43
N ALA A 15 -6.86 -10.17 27.43
CA ALA A 15 -6.41 -9.33 26.34
C ALA A 15 -5.65 -8.11 26.88
N HIS A 16 -4.47 -7.81 26.35
CA HIS A 16 -4.09 -6.43 26.04
C HIS A 16 -3.02 -6.41 24.96
N ARG A 17 -3.54 -6.47 23.73
CA ARG A 17 -2.90 -5.99 22.52
C ARG A 17 -2.61 -4.49 22.68
N ALA A 18 -1.53 -4.13 23.36
CA ALA A 18 -0.96 -2.80 23.24
C ALA A 18 -0.10 -2.82 21.98
N HIS A 19 -0.77 -2.62 20.84
CA HIS A 19 -0.10 -2.10 19.65
C HIS A 19 0.68 -0.88 20.08
N ARG A 20 2.00 -1.02 20.18
CA ARG A 20 2.92 0.08 20.37
C ARG A 20 2.78 0.92 19.12
N ARG A 21 1.82 1.84 19.15
CA ARG A 21 1.60 2.86 18.13
C ARG A 21 2.87 3.65 18.14
N ALA A 22 3.76 3.33 17.20
CA ALA A 22 4.92 4.14 16.92
C ALA A 22 4.40 5.58 16.78
N PRO A 23 5.06 6.56 17.43
CA PRO A 23 4.64 7.94 17.35
C PRO A 23 4.50 8.27 15.87
N HIS A 24 3.29 8.68 15.50
CA HIS A 24 2.97 9.20 14.18
C HIS A 24 4.05 10.26 13.91
N ALA A 25 4.98 9.96 13.01
CA ALA A 25 5.95 10.94 12.55
C ALA A 25 5.12 12.18 12.20
N PRO A 26 5.44 13.36 12.76
CA PRO A 26 4.64 14.55 12.54
C PRO A 26 4.48 14.66 11.04
N ALA A 27 3.24 14.69 10.57
CA ALA A 27 2.91 14.91 9.17
C ALA A 27 3.76 16.09 8.74
N ARG A 28 4.82 15.78 8.00
CA ARG A 28 5.86 16.71 7.64
C ARG A 28 5.14 17.68 6.73
N ARG A 29 4.74 18.82 7.31
CA ARG A 29 4.00 19.88 6.64
C ARG A 29 4.67 20.01 5.28
N PRO A 30 3.95 19.75 4.17
CA PRO A 30 4.58 19.84 2.86
C PRO A 30 5.23 21.22 2.82
N PRO A 31 6.53 21.31 2.50
CA PRO A 31 7.19 22.60 2.51
C PRO A 31 6.35 23.51 1.63
N VAL A 32 6.04 24.71 2.13
CA VAL A 32 5.09 25.71 1.58
C VAL A 32 5.22 25.87 0.05
N ARG A 33 6.39 25.53 -0.50
CA ARG A 33 6.73 25.45 -1.92
C ARG A 33 5.84 24.54 -2.79
N TYR A 34 5.19 23.51 -2.24
CA TYR A 34 4.36 22.60 -3.06
C TYR A 34 2.86 22.92 -3.04
N GLU A 35 2.40 23.73 -2.08
CA GLU A 35 0.98 24.07 -1.92
C GLU A 35 0.30 24.54 -3.22
N PRO A 36 0.92 25.40 -4.05
CA PRO A 36 0.30 25.87 -5.29
C PRO A 36 0.02 24.77 -6.32
N TYR A 37 0.71 23.63 -6.25
CA TYR A 37 0.59 22.55 -7.23
C TYR A 37 -0.25 21.37 -6.73
N LEU A 38 -0.64 21.33 -5.45
CA LEU A 38 -1.33 20.19 -4.87
C LEU A 38 -2.68 19.92 -5.56
N ASP A 39 -3.46 20.97 -5.78
CA ASP A 39 -4.78 20.86 -6.41
C ASP A 39 -4.68 20.34 -7.86
N GLY A 40 -3.70 20.85 -8.62
CA GLY A 40 -3.44 20.42 -9.99
C GLY A 40 -2.91 18.99 -10.08
N LEU A 41 -2.05 18.57 -9.14
CA LEU A 41 -1.55 17.19 -9.07
C LEU A 41 -2.64 16.21 -8.65
N PHE A 42 -3.46 16.59 -7.66
CA PHE A 42 -4.61 15.79 -7.25
C PHE A 42 -5.60 15.60 -8.39
N THR A 43 -5.96 16.68 -9.09
CA THR A 43 -6.88 16.64 -10.23
C THR A 43 -6.35 15.76 -11.35
N TYR A 44 -5.03 15.82 -11.61
CA TYR A 44 -4.40 14.94 -12.58
C TYR A 44 -4.47 13.46 -12.16
N CYS A 45 -4.11 13.15 -10.91
CA CYS A 45 -4.21 11.79 -10.36
C CYS A 45 -5.64 11.26 -10.42
N LEU A 46 -6.63 12.08 -10.06
CA LEU A 46 -8.05 11.74 -10.10
C LEU A 46 -8.50 11.46 -11.54
N SER A 47 -8.06 12.27 -12.50
CA SER A 47 -8.39 12.07 -13.93
C SER A 47 -7.83 10.77 -14.49
N VAL A 48 -6.64 10.34 -14.03
CA VAL A 48 -5.98 9.12 -14.53
C VAL A 48 -6.47 7.86 -13.83
N LEU A 49 -6.70 7.92 -12.51
CA LEU A 49 -7.06 6.76 -11.70
C LEU A 49 -8.58 6.58 -11.55
N CYS A 50 -9.36 7.64 -11.78
CA CYS A 50 -10.83 7.68 -11.63
C CYS A 50 -11.33 7.20 -10.27
N ASP A 51 -10.51 7.36 -9.23
CA ASP A 51 -10.73 6.83 -7.89
C ASP A 51 -10.11 7.81 -6.89
N HIS A 52 -10.94 8.31 -5.98
CA HIS A 52 -10.56 9.35 -5.03
C HIS A 52 -9.53 8.85 -4.00
N GLU A 53 -9.73 7.65 -3.45
CA GLU A 53 -8.82 7.05 -2.48
C GLU A 53 -7.47 6.74 -3.16
N ALA A 54 -7.51 6.19 -4.37
CA ALA A 54 -6.32 5.95 -5.16
C ALA A 54 -5.54 7.22 -5.48
N ALA A 55 -6.25 8.30 -5.81
CA ALA A 55 -5.66 9.59 -6.09
C ALA A 55 -5.00 10.19 -4.85
N THR A 56 -5.64 10.06 -3.68
CA THR A 56 -5.08 10.49 -2.39
C THR A 56 -3.83 9.71 -2.02
N GLU A 57 -3.85 8.38 -2.14
CA GLU A 57 -2.66 7.54 -1.91
C GLU A 57 -1.52 7.87 -2.88
N ALA A 58 -1.84 8.04 -4.16
CA ALA A 58 -0.87 8.39 -5.20
C ALA A 58 -0.25 9.77 -4.93
N LEU A 59 -1.05 10.77 -4.57
CA LEU A 59 -0.56 12.10 -4.24
C LEU A 59 0.35 12.06 -3.00
N GLY A 60 -0.01 11.31 -1.97
CA GLY A 60 0.85 11.09 -0.79
C GLY A 60 2.20 10.47 -1.16
N ALA A 61 2.21 9.49 -2.06
CA ALA A 61 3.43 8.88 -2.56
C ALA A 61 4.31 9.86 -3.36
N VAL A 62 3.71 10.68 -4.23
CA VAL A 62 4.43 11.73 -4.98
C VAL A 62 5.12 12.69 -4.00
N LEU A 63 4.40 13.19 -2.99
CA LEU A 63 4.95 14.12 -2.01
C LEU A 63 6.03 13.48 -1.14
N SER A 64 5.87 12.22 -0.73
CA SER A 64 6.91 11.52 0.02
C SER A 64 8.20 11.34 -0.78
N ILE A 65 8.10 11.13 -2.10
CA ILE A 65 9.27 11.05 -2.99
C ILE A 65 9.87 12.43 -3.19
N ALA A 66 9.03 13.45 -3.36
CA ALA A 66 9.48 14.83 -3.51
C ALA A 66 10.27 15.30 -2.28
N ASP A 67 9.76 15.07 -1.07
CA ASP A 67 10.43 15.42 0.19
C ASP A 67 11.77 14.71 0.36
N ARG A 68 11.88 13.44 -0.05
CA ARG A 68 13.16 12.70 -0.04
C ARG A 68 14.16 13.25 -1.05
N GLN A 69 13.68 13.81 -2.16
CA GLN A 69 14.50 14.36 -3.23
C GLN A 69 14.68 15.87 -3.14
N ASP A 70 14.10 16.56 -2.15
CA ASP A 70 14.16 18.02 -2.04
C ASP A 70 15.60 18.55 -1.94
N ALA A 71 16.50 17.78 -1.31
CA ALA A 71 17.93 18.09 -1.23
C ALA A 71 18.70 17.96 -2.56
N ARG A 72 18.14 17.26 -3.56
CA ARG A 72 18.75 17.08 -4.90
C ARG A 72 17.87 17.64 -6.03
N GLY A 73 16.75 18.27 -5.68
CA GLY A 73 15.73 18.67 -6.62
C GLY A 73 16.10 19.95 -7.37
N PRO A 74 15.49 20.17 -8.55
CA PRO A 74 15.68 21.40 -9.30
C PRO A 74 15.31 22.63 -8.47
N THR A 75 16.15 23.66 -8.56
CA THR A 75 15.99 24.94 -7.84
C THR A 75 15.03 25.89 -8.55
N ALA A 76 14.91 25.80 -9.87
CA ALA A 76 13.96 26.59 -10.65
C ALA A 76 12.52 26.10 -10.45
N GLU A 77 11.58 27.04 -10.32
CA GLU A 77 10.17 26.77 -10.03
C GLU A 77 9.48 25.99 -11.17
N GLU A 78 9.76 26.37 -12.41
CA GLU A 78 9.16 25.77 -13.62
C GLU A 78 9.65 24.34 -13.85
N GLU A 79 10.95 24.09 -13.62
CA GLU A 79 11.53 22.75 -13.66
C GLU A 79 10.98 21.87 -12.53
N ARG A 80 10.81 22.44 -11.33
CA ARG A 80 10.20 21.76 -10.19
C ARG A 80 8.76 21.35 -10.47
N LYS A 81 7.94 22.23 -11.06
CA LYS A 81 6.59 21.89 -11.50
C LYS A 81 6.60 20.74 -12.50
N SER A 82 7.43 20.84 -13.53
CA SER A 82 7.54 19.82 -14.59
C SER A 82 7.96 18.46 -14.02
N TRP A 83 8.92 18.47 -13.08
CA TRP A 83 9.38 17.28 -12.37
C TRP A 83 8.30 16.66 -11.48
N LEU A 84 7.49 17.47 -10.77
CA LEU A 84 6.37 16.98 -9.96
C LEU A 84 5.31 16.30 -10.82
N TYR A 85 4.97 16.86 -11.98
CA TYR A 85 4.03 16.22 -12.92
C TYR A 85 4.60 14.92 -13.51
N ALA A 86 5.91 14.86 -13.78
CA ALA A 86 6.56 13.63 -14.22
C ALA A 86 6.50 12.54 -13.13
N LEU A 87 6.72 12.91 -11.86
CA LEU A 87 6.56 12.00 -10.72
C LEU A 87 5.11 11.54 -10.57
N ALA A 88 4.13 12.43 -10.67
CA ALA A 88 2.72 12.07 -10.60
C ALA A 88 2.33 11.08 -11.69
N ARG A 89 2.78 11.28 -12.93
CA ARG A 89 2.58 10.33 -14.02
C ARG A 89 3.19 8.96 -13.69
N TRP A 90 4.44 8.93 -13.20
CA TRP A 90 5.11 7.69 -12.81
C TRP A 90 4.34 6.94 -11.70
N VAL A 91 3.89 7.64 -10.66
CA VAL A 91 3.10 7.03 -9.57
C VAL A 91 1.78 6.49 -10.10
N CYS A 92 1.03 7.27 -10.89
CA CYS A 92 -0.26 6.83 -11.44
C CYS A 92 -0.11 5.57 -12.30
N LEU A 93 0.90 5.52 -13.19
CA LEU A 93 1.17 4.34 -14.01
C LEU A 93 1.51 3.13 -13.14
N ARG A 94 2.32 3.31 -12.10
CA ARG A 94 2.65 2.22 -11.17
C ARG A 94 1.39 1.70 -10.46
N THR A 95 0.54 2.57 -9.94
CA THR A 95 -0.73 2.19 -9.31
C THR A 95 -1.62 1.40 -10.26
N LEU A 96 -1.71 1.80 -11.54
CA LEU A 96 -2.44 1.05 -12.56
C LEU A 96 -1.84 -0.33 -12.82
N THR A 97 -0.50 -0.46 -12.86
CA THR A 97 0.17 -1.75 -13.06
C THR A 97 -0.04 -2.70 -11.87
N GLU A 98 0.01 -2.21 -10.64
CA GLU A 98 -0.23 -3.03 -9.44
C GLU A 98 -1.69 -3.50 -9.37
N ARG A 99 -2.65 -2.62 -9.70
CA ARG A 99 -4.07 -3.00 -9.87
C ARG A 99 -4.29 -4.01 -11.01
N GLY A 100 -3.53 -3.89 -12.10
CA GLY A 100 -3.54 -4.84 -13.20
C GLY A 100 -3.05 -6.23 -12.77
N ARG A 101 -1.93 -6.29 -12.02
CA ARG A 101 -1.35 -7.53 -11.51
C ARG A 101 -2.25 -8.23 -10.50
N GLY A 102 -2.85 -7.49 -9.56
CA GLY A 102 -3.81 -8.05 -8.60
C GLY A 102 -5.03 -8.68 -9.28
N ARG A 103 -5.57 -8.03 -10.31
CA ARG A 103 -6.69 -8.57 -11.10
C ARG A 103 -6.29 -9.80 -11.94
N GLN A 104 -5.08 -9.83 -12.49
CA GLN A 104 -4.58 -11.01 -13.23
C GLN A 104 -4.29 -12.20 -12.30
N ALA A 105 -3.76 -11.95 -11.11
CA ALA A 105 -3.54 -12.99 -10.11
C ALA A 105 -4.87 -13.63 -9.64
N HIS A 106 -5.92 -12.81 -9.48
CA HIS A 106 -7.24 -13.30 -9.09
C HIS A 106 -8.00 -14.01 -10.22
N ARG A 107 -7.61 -13.78 -11.49
CA ARG A 107 -8.20 -14.44 -12.67
C ARG A 107 -7.57 -15.79 -12.98
N ARG A 108 -6.51 -16.22 -12.27
CA ARG A 108 -5.98 -17.59 -12.42
C ARG A 108 -7.01 -18.55 -11.82
N PRO A 109 -7.72 -19.36 -12.63
CA PRO A 109 -8.68 -20.29 -12.06
C PRO A 109 -7.91 -21.30 -11.21
N PRO A 110 -8.44 -21.70 -10.02
CA PRO A 110 -7.88 -22.82 -9.31
C PRO A 110 -7.89 -24.01 -10.26
N GLY A 111 -6.70 -24.52 -10.58
CA GLY A 111 -6.54 -25.64 -11.49
C GLY A 111 -7.50 -26.75 -11.09
N THR A 112 -8.21 -27.28 -12.09
CA THR A 112 -9.13 -28.39 -11.95
C THR A 112 -8.44 -29.51 -11.19
N VAL A 113 -8.83 -29.69 -9.92
CA VAL A 113 -8.43 -30.86 -9.14
C VAL A 113 -9.09 -32.05 -9.84
N LYS A 114 -8.31 -32.77 -10.65
CA LYS A 114 -8.72 -33.99 -11.33
C LYS A 114 -9.07 -35.02 -10.24
N PRO A 115 -10.31 -35.53 -10.17
CA PRO A 115 -10.65 -36.51 -9.14
C PRO A 115 -9.82 -37.78 -9.35
N PRO A 116 -9.37 -38.44 -8.26
CA PRO A 116 -8.67 -39.70 -8.36
C PRO A 116 -9.60 -40.73 -9.00
N ARG A 117 -9.18 -41.28 -10.13
CA ARG A 117 -9.84 -42.44 -10.76
C ARG A 117 -9.79 -43.59 -9.77
N THR A 118 -10.92 -43.96 -9.18
CA THR A 118 -11.08 -45.22 -8.46
C THR A 118 -10.85 -46.35 -9.45
N ALA A 119 -9.68 -46.98 -9.38
CA ALA A 119 -9.41 -48.22 -10.05
C ALA A 119 -10.25 -49.32 -9.40
N LYS A 120 -11.09 -49.96 -10.20
CA LYS A 120 -11.74 -51.23 -9.90
C LYS A 120 -10.69 -52.29 -9.55
N ALA A 121 -10.86 -52.91 -8.40
CA ALA A 121 -10.44 -54.27 -8.05
C ALA A 121 -11.49 -54.72 -7.02
N SER A 122 -12.15 -55.87 -7.08
CA SER A 122 -12.02 -57.11 -7.85
C SER A 122 -13.42 -57.71 -8.03
#